data_AF-A0A8S2GB99-F1
#
_entry.id   AF-A0A8S2GB99-F1
#
_cell.length_a   1.000
_cell.length_b   1.000
_cell.length_c   1.000
_cell.angle_alpha   90.00
_cell.angle_beta   90.00
_cell.angle_gamma   90.00
#
_symmetry.space_group_name_H-M   'P 1'
#
loop_
_entity.id
_entity.type
_entity.pdbx_description
1 polymer ?
#
loop_
_entity_poly.entity_id
_entity_poly.type
_entity_poly.pdbx_seq_one_letter_code
_entity_poly.pdbx_strand_id
1 'polypeptide(L)'
;MQIRGHTLVWATDNTIPHWLLQQESSITPDKAKSLMSDYIHAVVGRYRGKIPSWDVVNEAVDDAQNNGHPFNMRNCFWFRKLGQDFVKYAFMFAHQADPQARLYYNDYNTEDMGSKSNSAFELVKWVRSEGVAIHGVGM
;
A
#
# COMPACT_ATOMS: atom_id res chain seq x y z
N MET A 1 14.41 22.00 0.06
CA MET A 1 14.14 20.80 0.89
C MET A 1 13.25 19.86 0.10
N GLN A 2 13.59 18.58 0.02
CA GLN A 2 12.72 17.58 -0.64
C GLN A 2 11.75 17.00 0.40
N ILE A 3 10.51 16.72 -0.02
CA ILE A 3 9.45 16.16 0.83
C ILE A 3 9.18 14.73 0.36
N ARG A 4 9.04 13.79 1.30
CA ARG A 4 8.53 12.45 1.04
C ARG A 4 7.11 12.38 1.59
N GLY A 5 6.14 12.06 0.73
CA GLY A 5 4.76 11.88 1.16
C GLY A 5 4.62 10.56 1.91
N HIS A 6 4.19 10.61 3.17
CA HIS A 6 4.04 9.44 4.03
C HIS A 6 2.69 9.53 4.77
N THR A 7 1.78 8.58 4.61
CA THR A 7 1.70 7.51 3.60
C THR A 7 0.29 7.51 3.02
N LEU A 8 0.10 6.91 1.85
CA LEU A 8 -1.24 6.83 1.24
C LEU A 8 -2.06 5.69 1.85
N VAL A 9 -1.49 4.49 1.94
CA VAL A 9 -2.16 3.32 2.51
C VAL A 9 -1.26 2.72 3.58
N TRP A 10 -1.70 2.76 4.82
CA TRP A 10 -1.04 2.04 5.91
C TRP A 10 -1.87 0.79 6.25
N ALA A 11 -1.22 -0.37 6.25
CA ALA A 11 -1.89 -1.66 6.46
C ALA A 11 -2.17 -1.96 7.95
N THR A 12 -2.85 -1.03 8.62
CA THR A 12 -3.33 -1.15 10.00
C THR A 12 -4.69 -0.51 10.14
N ASP A 13 -5.57 -1.09 10.95
CA ASP A 13 -6.91 -0.54 11.18
C ASP A 13 -6.86 0.76 11.99
N ASN A 14 -5.80 0.99 12.78
CA ASN A 14 -5.63 2.17 13.61
C ASN A 14 -5.55 3.48 12.81
N THR A 15 -5.24 3.40 11.52
CA THR A 15 -5.09 4.58 10.64
C THR A 15 -6.28 4.76 9.70
N ILE A 16 -7.21 3.81 9.72
CA ILE A 16 -8.41 3.86 8.89
C ILE A 16 -9.43 4.79 9.56
N PRO A 17 -10.07 5.71 8.81
CA PRO A 17 -11.11 6.55 9.37
C PRO A 17 -12.20 5.70 10.05
N HIS A 18 -12.53 6.03 11.30
CA HIS A 18 -13.46 5.24 12.12
C HIS A 18 -14.81 4.97 11.45
N TRP A 19 -15.34 5.94 10.69
CA TRP A 19 -16.60 5.79 9.98
C TRP A 19 -16.55 4.67 8.93
N LEU A 20 -15.38 4.39 8.36
CA LEU A 20 -15.17 3.34 7.37
C LEU A 20 -15.16 1.95 8.04
N LEU A 21 -14.51 1.83 9.20
CA LEU A 21 -14.52 0.61 10.01
C LEU A 21 -15.91 0.27 10.53
N GLN A 22 -16.68 1.27 10.99
CA GLN A 22 -18.05 1.08 11.47
C GLN A 22 -18.99 0.50 10.41
N GLN A 23 -18.72 0.77 9.14
CA GLN A 23 -19.52 0.34 8.00
C GLN A 23 -18.91 -0.85 7.26
N GLU A 24 -17.83 -1.44 7.79
CA GLU A 24 -17.02 -2.42 7.07
C GLU A 24 -17.86 -3.54 6.47
N SER A 25 -18.79 -4.14 7.22
CA SER A 25 -19.65 -5.23 6.73
C SER A 25 -20.48 -4.87 5.48
N SER A 26 -20.83 -3.59 5.31
CA SER A 26 -21.61 -3.10 4.17
C SER A 26 -20.75 -2.71 2.96
N ILE A 27 -19.43 -2.58 3.15
CA ILE A 27 -18.51 -2.17 2.09
C ILE A 27 -18.14 -3.39 1.24
N THR A 28 -18.57 -3.36 -0.02
CA THR A 28 -18.20 -4.34 -1.04
C THR A 28 -16.76 -4.14 -1.52
N PRO A 29 -16.12 -5.17 -2.11
CA PRO A 29 -14.80 -5.03 -2.73
C PRO A 29 -14.73 -3.89 -3.76
N ASP A 30 -15.73 -3.78 -4.64
CA ASP A 30 -15.79 -2.71 -5.65
C ASP A 30 -15.87 -1.32 -5.00
N LYS A 31 -16.65 -1.18 -3.92
CA LYS A 31 -16.74 0.08 -3.20
C LYS A 31 -15.42 0.41 -2.50
N ALA A 32 -14.76 -0.56 -1.89
CA ALA A 32 -13.44 -0.37 -1.28
C ALA A 32 -12.39 0.07 -2.32
N LYS A 33 -12.39 -0.57 -3.51
CA LYS A 33 -11.49 -0.20 -4.61
C LYS A 33 -11.74 1.21 -5.11
N SER A 34 -13.01 1.60 -5.27
CA SER A 34 -13.39 2.98 -5.63
C SER A 34 -12.95 3.98 -4.57
N LEU A 35 -13.17 3.71 -3.28
CA LEU A 35 -12.74 4.59 -2.20
C LEU A 35 -11.22 4.80 -2.18
N MET A 36 -10.45 3.73 -2.39
CA MET A 36 -8.99 3.81 -2.51
C MET A 36 -8.58 4.66 -3.72
N SER A 37 -9.20 4.41 -4.88
CA SER A 37 -8.95 5.18 -6.10
C SER A 37 -9.21 6.66 -5.89
N ASP A 38 -10.39 7.01 -5.37
CA ASP A 38 -10.82 8.40 -5.16
C ASP A 38 -9.87 9.12 -4.19
N TYR A 39 -9.51 8.47 -3.08
CA TYR A 39 -8.58 9.01 -2.10
C TYR A 39 -7.19 9.26 -2.70
N ILE A 40 -6.59 8.26 -3.36
CA ILE A 40 -5.25 8.37 -3.92
C ILE A 40 -5.20 9.43 -5.03
N HIS A 41 -6.16 9.44 -5.94
CA HIS A 41 -6.21 10.46 -7.00
C HIS A 41 -6.40 11.86 -6.43
N ALA A 42 -7.24 12.03 -5.40
CA ALA A 42 -7.44 13.33 -4.76
C ALA A 42 -6.17 13.83 -4.05
N VAL A 43 -5.46 12.96 -3.31
CA VAL A 43 -4.25 13.34 -2.57
C VAL A 43 -3.06 13.51 -3.49
N VAL A 44 -2.71 12.48 -4.26
CA VAL A 44 -1.55 12.53 -5.17
C VAL A 44 -1.75 13.59 -6.25
N GLY A 45 -2.96 13.68 -6.82
CA GLY A 45 -3.30 14.70 -7.82
C GLY A 45 -3.16 16.13 -7.28
N ARG A 46 -3.57 16.40 -6.03
CA ARG A 46 -3.41 17.71 -5.38
C ARG A 46 -1.94 18.14 -5.26
N TYR A 47 -1.04 17.18 -5.04
CA TYR A 47 0.40 17.42 -4.84
C TYR A 47 1.26 17.04 -6.04
N ARG A 48 0.65 16.78 -7.21
CA ARG A 48 1.34 16.40 -8.43
C ARG A 48 2.47 17.37 -8.77
N GLY A 49 3.68 16.84 -9.03
CA GLY A 49 4.88 17.62 -9.31
C GLY A 49 5.47 18.40 -8.12
N LYS A 50 4.83 18.38 -6.94
CA LYS A 50 5.33 19.03 -5.71
C LYS A 50 5.96 18.03 -4.74
N ILE A 51 5.41 16.82 -4.66
CA ILE A 51 5.96 15.74 -3.84
C ILE A 51 6.65 14.73 -4.78
N PRO A 52 7.99 14.68 -4.80
CA PRO A 52 8.74 13.85 -5.75
C PRO A 52 8.70 12.35 -5.42
N SER A 53 8.32 11.97 -4.19
CA SER A 53 8.23 10.56 -3.79
C SER A 53 7.15 10.30 -2.75
N TRP A 54 6.49 9.15 -2.87
CA TRP A 54 5.46 8.68 -1.95
C TRP A 54 5.81 7.31 -1.39
N ASP A 55 5.65 7.14 -0.08
CA ASP A 55 5.37 5.84 0.50
C ASP A 55 3.90 5.53 0.19
N VAL A 56 3.67 4.64 -0.78
CA VAL A 56 2.33 4.35 -1.29
C VAL A 56 1.63 3.35 -0.38
N VAL A 57 2.34 2.28 -0.02
CA VAL A 57 1.89 1.31 0.97
C VAL A 57 2.93 1.21 2.07
N ASN A 58 2.48 1.38 3.31
CA ASN A 58 3.28 1.23 4.51
C ASN A 58 2.90 -0.06 5.26
N GLU A 59 3.90 -0.84 5.62
CA GLU A 59 3.84 -1.97 6.58
C GLU A 59 2.81 -3.05 6.23
N ALA A 60 2.74 -3.48 4.96
CA ALA A 60 1.78 -4.50 4.54
C ALA A 60 2.11 -5.91 5.02
N VAL A 61 3.36 -6.18 5.43
CA VAL A 61 3.82 -7.50 5.86
C VAL A 61 3.80 -7.60 7.39
N ASP A 62 3.34 -8.74 7.88
CA ASP A 62 3.25 -9.10 9.29
C ASP A 62 4.63 -9.45 9.87
N ASP A 63 4.79 -9.35 11.18
CA ASP A 63 6.02 -9.75 11.88
C ASP A 63 6.08 -11.25 12.18
N ALA A 64 4.93 -11.94 12.18
CA ALA A 64 4.87 -13.39 12.37
C ALA A 64 5.58 -14.14 11.24
N GLN A 65 6.22 -15.28 11.52
CA GLN A 65 6.99 -16.00 10.49
C GLN A 65 6.16 -16.63 9.37
N ASN A 66 4.83 -16.75 9.54
CA ASN A 66 3.86 -17.15 8.52
C ASN A 66 2.45 -17.09 9.13
N ASN A 67 1.66 -16.08 8.81
CA ASN A 67 0.28 -15.94 9.30
C ASN A 67 -0.76 -16.66 8.41
N GLY A 68 -0.33 -17.39 7.38
CA GLY A 68 -1.18 -18.09 6.43
C GLY A 68 -1.76 -17.22 5.31
N HIS A 69 -1.52 -15.91 5.33
CA HIS A 69 -1.91 -15.02 4.25
C HIS A 69 -0.88 -15.02 3.12
N PRO A 70 -1.29 -14.74 1.86
CA PRO A 70 -0.33 -14.51 0.78
C PRO A 70 0.66 -13.42 1.19
N PHE A 71 1.95 -13.65 0.90
CA PHE A 71 3.07 -12.78 1.27
C PHE A 71 3.15 -12.41 2.75
N ASN A 72 2.55 -13.21 3.65
CA ASN A 72 2.50 -12.92 5.08
C ASN A 72 1.86 -11.54 5.37
N MET A 73 0.84 -11.15 4.61
CA MET A 73 0.25 -9.81 4.72
C MET A 73 -0.54 -9.62 6.02
N ARG A 74 -0.53 -8.41 6.57
CA ARG A 74 -1.33 -8.05 7.75
C ARG A 74 -2.82 -8.14 7.47
N ASN A 75 -3.57 -8.54 8.49
CA ASN A 75 -5.03 -8.52 8.46
C ASN A 75 -5.59 -7.10 8.68
N CYS A 76 -5.47 -6.22 7.68
CA CYS A 76 -6.01 -4.86 7.71
C CYS A 76 -7.30 -4.73 6.90
N PHE A 77 -8.04 -3.65 7.08
CA PHE A 77 -9.26 -3.31 6.34
C PHE A 77 -9.08 -3.52 4.82
N TRP A 78 -7.99 -3.02 4.24
CA TRP A 78 -7.75 -3.12 2.81
C TRP A 78 -7.53 -4.56 2.36
N PHE A 79 -6.79 -5.36 3.14
CA PHE A 79 -6.61 -6.78 2.86
C PHE A 79 -7.93 -7.55 2.98
N ARG A 80 -8.73 -7.29 4.03
CA ARG A 80 -10.04 -7.93 4.20
C ARG A 80 -11.01 -7.61 3.06
N LYS A 81 -10.87 -6.44 2.44
CA LYS A 81 -11.76 -6.00 1.35
C LYS A 81 -11.30 -6.34 -0.05
N LEU A 82 -9.99 -6.32 -0.28
CA LEU A 82 -9.42 -6.40 -1.63
C LEU A 82 -8.43 -7.57 -1.77
N GLY A 83 -8.18 -8.34 -0.71
CA GLY A 83 -7.14 -9.36 -0.68
C GLY A 83 -5.75 -8.76 -0.95
N GLN A 84 -4.82 -9.57 -1.46
CA GLN A 84 -3.47 -9.12 -1.81
C GLN A 84 -3.44 -7.98 -2.87
N ASP A 85 -4.49 -7.86 -3.67
CA ASP A 85 -4.59 -6.88 -4.75
C ASP A 85 -4.64 -5.42 -4.27
N PHE A 86 -4.89 -5.16 -2.97
CA PHE A 86 -4.93 -3.80 -2.45
C PHE A 86 -3.59 -3.05 -2.68
N VAL A 87 -2.46 -3.74 -2.59
CA VAL A 87 -1.14 -3.15 -2.83
C VAL A 87 -1.00 -2.80 -4.31
N LYS A 88 -1.33 -3.74 -5.20
CA LYS A 88 -1.34 -3.54 -6.65
C LYS A 88 -2.20 -2.32 -7.04
N TYR A 89 -3.42 -2.23 -6.51
CA TYR A 89 -4.32 -1.11 -6.77
C TYR A 89 -3.78 0.22 -6.27
N ALA A 90 -3.22 0.27 -5.05
CA ALA A 90 -2.68 1.50 -4.49
C ALA A 90 -1.55 2.08 -5.38
N PHE A 91 -0.60 1.24 -5.80
CA PHE A 91 0.49 1.67 -6.69
C PHE A 91 0.00 2.04 -8.09
N MET A 92 -0.94 1.27 -8.65
CA MET A 92 -1.55 1.58 -9.94
C MET A 92 -2.21 2.96 -9.93
N PHE A 93 -3.02 3.27 -8.92
CA PHE A 93 -3.69 4.56 -8.78
C PHE A 93 -2.70 5.71 -8.50
N ALA A 94 -1.68 5.47 -7.67
CA ALA A 94 -0.66 6.49 -7.40
C ALA A 94 0.12 6.85 -8.67
N HIS A 95 0.48 5.86 -9.49
CA HIS A 95 1.16 6.10 -10.76
C HIS A 95 0.26 6.80 -11.79
N GLN A 96 -1.03 6.46 -11.84
CA GLN A 96 -2.00 7.15 -12.70
C GLN A 96 -2.15 8.63 -12.31
N ALA A 97 -2.19 8.92 -11.00
CA ALA A 97 -2.35 10.28 -10.49
C ALA A 97 -1.09 11.16 -10.69
N ASP A 98 0.11 10.60 -10.53
CA ASP A 98 1.37 11.28 -10.87
C ASP A 98 2.42 10.29 -11.43
N PRO A 99 2.53 10.16 -12.76
CA PRO A 99 3.51 9.26 -13.38
C PRO A 99 4.97 9.64 -13.13
N GLN A 100 5.25 10.87 -12.70
CA GLN A 100 6.61 11.36 -12.45
C GLN A 100 7.08 11.13 -11.00
N ALA A 101 6.15 10.86 -10.08
CA ALA A 101 6.50 10.60 -8.69
C ALA A 101 7.15 9.23 -8.52
N ARG A 102 8.19 9.15 -7.68
CA ARG A 102 8.78 7.88 -7.28
C ARG A 102 7.90 7.22 -6.23
N LEU A 103 7.59 5.95 -6.42
CA LEU A 103 6.61 5.21 -5.61
C LEU A 103 7.33 4.13 -4.82
N TYR A 104 7.16 4.14 -3.50
CA TYR A 104 7.87 3.27 -2.57
C TYR A 104 6.90 2.37 -1.82
N TYR A 105 7.31 1.13 -1.62
CA TYR A 105 6.82 0.27 -0.54
C TYR A 105 7.70 0.54 0.68
N ASN A 106 7.13 0.80 1.85
CA ASN A 106 7.90 1.11 3.06
C ASN A 106 7.54 0.13 4.18
N ASP A 107 8.53 -0.46 4.84
CA ASP A 107 8.30 -1.42 5.94
C ASP A 107 9.52 -1.52 6.85
N TYR A 108 9.28 -1.75 8.14
CA TYR A 108 10.33 -1.93 9.15
C TYR A 108 10.70 -3.41 9.32
N ASN A 109 11.84 -3.71 9.98
CA ASN A 109 12.37 -5.07 10.13
C ASN A 109 12.56 -5.78 8.78
N THR A 110 12.89 -5.02 7.74
CA THR A 110 13.22 -5.53 6.41
C THR A 110 14.69 -5.31 6.04
N GLU A 111 15.43 -4.62 6.89
CA GLU A 111 16.87 -4.35 6.83
C GLU A 111 17.75 -5.59 7.02
N ASP A 112 17.27 -6.55 7.80
CA ASP A 112 17.91 -7.83 8.02
C ASP A 112 17.29 -8.94 7.17
N MET A 113 18.09 -9.95 6.84
CA MET A 113 17.61 -11.14 6.14
C MET A 113 16.73 -11.99 7.07
N GLY A 114 15.48 -12.22 6.67
CA GLY A 114 14.52 -12.95 7.49
C GLY A 114 13.19 -13.18 6.78
N SER A 115 12.22 -13.75 7.51
CA SER A 115 10.90 -14.05 6.94
C SER A 115 10.22 -12.78 6.41
N LYS A 116 10.28 -11.68 7.16
CA LYS A 116 9.64 -10.41 6.77
C LYS A 116 10.26 -9.79 5.52
N SER A 117 11.58 -9.69 5.42
CA SER A 117 12.26 -9.17 4.22
C SER A 117 12.04 -10.07 3.00
N ASN A 118 12.01 -11.39 3.17
CA ASN A 118 11.64 -12.32 2.09
C ASN A 118 10.20 -12.12 1.61
N SER A 119 9.25 -11.97 2.54
CA SER A 119 7.85 -11.70 2.22
C SER A 119 7.65 -10.35 1.53
N ALA A 120 8.32 -9.29 2.00
CA ALA A 120 8.30 -7.99 1.34
C ALA A 120 8.90 -8.05 -0.07
N PHE A 121 10.01 -8.79 -0.24
CA PHE A 121 10.61 -9.02 -1.55
C PHE A 121 9.65 -9.72 -2.51
N GLU A 122 9.03 -10.83 -2.10
CA GLU A 122 8.08 -11.56 -2.96
C GLU A 122 6.81 -10.75 -3.25
N LEU A 123 6.32 -9.95 -2.30
CA LEU A 123 5.20 -9.02 -2.53
C LEU A 123 5.56 -7.99 -3.62
N VAL A 124 6.69 -7.29 -3.48
CA VAL A 124 7.13 -6.26 -4.44
C VAL A 124 7.40 -6.87 -5.81
N LYS A 125 8.04 -8.05 -5.84
CA LYS A 125 8.28 -8.82 -7.07
C LYS A 125 6.98 -9.20 -7.77
N TRP A 126 5.98 -9.66 -7.02
CA TRP A 126 4.65 -9.97 -7.55
C TRP A 126 3.98 -8.73 -8.13
N VAL A 127 3.92 -7.61 -7.39
CA VAL A 127 3.31 -6.36 -7.90
C VAL A 127 4.00 -5.87 -9.19
N ARG A 128 5.33 -5.95 -9.26
CA ARG A 128 6.07 -5.61 -10.48
C ARG A 128 5.78 -6.58 -11.64
N SER A 129 5.58 -7.86 -11.36
CA SER A 129 5.22 -8.85 -12.38
C SER A 129 3.84 -8.62 -13.00
N GLU A 130 2.95 -7.95 -12.27
CA GLU A 130 1.64 -7.49 -12.74
C GLU A 130 1.71 -6.20 -13.59
N GLY A 131 2.91 -5.70 -13.92
CA GLY A 131 3.11 -4.49 -14.71
C GLY A 131 2.91 -3.18 -13.96
N VAL A 132 2.84 -3.21 -12.61
CA VAL A 132 2.63 -2.02 -11.79
C VAL A 132 3.96 -1.39 -11.36
N ALA A 133 4.03 -0.06 -11.43
CA ALA A 133 5.23 0.71 -11.12
C ALA A 133 5.53 0.74 -9.62
N ILE A 134 6.64 0.10 -9.22
CA ILE A 134 7.30 0.29 -7.91
C ILE A 134 8.73 0.73 -8.18
N HIS A 135 9.12 1.86 -7.60
CA HIS A 135 10.40 2.53 -7.87
C HIS A 135 11.45 2.34 -6.75
N GLY A 136 11.04 1.78 -5.61
CA GLY A 136 11.94 1.45 -4.52
C GLY A 136 11.25 0.82 -3.32
N VAL A 137 12.06 0.39 -2.36
CA VAL A 137 11.66 -0.10 -1.04
C VAL A 137 12.32 0.80 0.01
N GLY A 138 11.54 1.28 0.97
CA GLY A 138 12.04 1.95 2.17
C GLY A 138 12.19 0.94 3.30
N MET A 139 13.32 1.03 4.02
CA MET A 139 13.79 0.12 5.07
C MET A 139 14.15 0.95 6.29
#